data_AF-A0A7S0WVG6-F1
#
_entry.id   AF-A0A7S0WVG6-F1
#
_cell.length_a   1.000
_cell.length_b   1.000
_cell.length_c   1.000
_cell.angle_alpha   90.00
_cell.angle_beta   90.00
_cell.angle_gamma   90.00
#
_symmetry.space_group_name_H-M   'P 1'
#
loop_
_entity.id
_entity.type
_entity.pdbx_description
1 polymer ?
#
loop_
_entity_poly.entity_id
_entity_poly.type
_entity_poly.pdbx_seq_one_letter_code
_entity_poly.pdbx_strand_id
1 'polypeptide(L)'
;VDLVSITIEDYSVQVKGIPPNTDPDELRTFVQDQFGKVADLRLARNNRELLALSMQRGRLLCKQEVHVMRRAKARQEGKESVVEREAKNEAAVKERLEENAGEIERLQQIQGTENAVSAFVTFEVEGSYMDCLKTASTPWARLLGRLLGR
;
A
#
# COMPACT_ATOMS: atom_id res chain seq x y z
N VAL A 1 -15.01 -4.49 24.00
CA VAL A 1 -13.55 -4.57 23.77
C VAL A 1 -13.08 -5.78 24.54
N ASP A 2 -12.63 -6.82 23.86
CA ASP A 2 -11.93 -7.93 24.55
C ASP A 2 -10.65 -7.35 25.14
N LEU A 3 -10.55 -7.27 26.47
CA LEU A 3 -9.50 -6.56 27.22
C LEU A 3 -8.11 -7.23 27.14
N VAL A 4 -7.92 -8.20 26.23
CA VAL A 4 -6.74 -9.08 26.23
C VAL A 4 -5.67 -8.64 25.23
N SER A 5 -6.01 -7.81 24.24
CA SER A 5 -5.02 -7.30 23.28
C SER A 5 -5.37 -5.90 22.81
N ILE A 6 -4.46 -4.97 23.08
CA ILE A 6 -4.46 -3.62 22.49
C ILE A 6 -3.63 -3.68 21.19
N THR A 7 -4.18 -3.13 20.12
CA THR A 7 -3.56 -3.12 18.79
C THR A 7 -3.31 -1.69 18.31
N ILE A 8 -2.57 -1.55 17.21
CA ILE A 8 -2.31 -0.24 16.60
C ILE A 8 -3.60 0.44 16.11
N GLU A 9 -4.61 -0.35 15.73
CA GLU A 9 -5.90 0.16 15.25
C GLU A 9 -6.66 0.91 16.35
N ASP A 10 -6.50 0.50 17.61
CA ASP A 10 -7.13 1.12 18.77
C ASP A 10 -6.60 2.54 19.05
N TYR A 11 -5.49 2.92 18.43
CA TYR A 11 -4.84 4.23 18.58
C TYR A 11 -4.67 4.97 17.25
N SER A 12 -5.20 4.43 16.14
CA SER A 12 -4.99 4.96 14.80
C SER A 12 -6.25 5.59 14.22
N VAL A 13 -6.14 6.82 13.73
CA VAL A 13 -7.22 7.53 13.04
C VAL A 13 -6.88 7.67 11.57
N GLN A 14 -7.82 7.29 10.69
CA GLN A 14 -7.76 7.66 9.28
C GLN A 14 -8.31 9.07 9.10
N VAL A 15 -7.45 9.96 8.61
CA VAL A 15 -7.78 11.34 8.28
C VAL A 15 -8.00 11.46 6.77
N LYS A 16 -9.18 11.97 6.38
CA LYS A 16 -9.56 12.16 4.97
C LYS A 16 -9.58 13.63 4.59
N GLY A 17 -9.42 13.88 3.28
CA GLY A 17 -9.49 15.21 2.71
C GLY A 17 -8.31 16.08 3.12
N ILE A 18 -7.10 15.51 3.18
CA ILE A 18 -5.86 16.28 3.32
C ILE A 18 -5.49 16.91 1.96
N PRO A 19 -4.81 18.07 1.94
CA PRO A 19 -4.25 18.62 0.71
C PRO A 19 -3.32 17.62 -0.01
N PRO A 20 -3.30 17.59 -1.36
CA PRO A 20 -2.52 16.63 -2.13
C PRO A 20 -1.00 16.78 -1.92
N ASN A 21 -0.54 18.01 -1.65
CA ASN A 21 0.87 18.36 -1.45
C ASN A 21 1.22 18.49 0.04
N THR A 22 0.47 17.83 0.93
CA THR A 22 0.75 17.87 2.36
C THR A 22 2.09 17.23 2.66
N ASP A 23 2.95 17.99 3.32
CA ASP A 23 4.19 17.47 3.87
C ASP A 23 3.91 16.65 5.14
N PRO A 24 4.50 15.44 5.30
CA PRO A 24 4.27 14.59 6.46
C PRO A 24 4.68 15.23 7.79
N ASP A 25 5.76 16.02 7.81
CA ASP A 25 6.28 16.63 9.02
C ASP A 25 5.41 17.83 9.42
N GLU A 26 4.99 18.65 8.46
CA GLU A 26 3.99 19.71 8.72
C GLU A 26 2.69 19.15 9.29
N LEU A 27 2.18 18.05 8.71
CA LEU A 27 0.98 17.40 9.22
C LEU A 27 1.19 16.82 10.61
N ARG A 28 2.35 16.23 10.89
CA ARG A 28 2.68 15.69 12.21
C ARG A 28 2.70 16.81 13.25
N THR A 29 3.38 17.92 12.98
CA THR A 29 3.40 19.08 13.89
C THR A 29 2.00 19.61 14.14
N PHE A 30 1.18 19.78 13.09
CA PHE A 30 -0.21 20.21 13.24
C PHE A 30 -1.01 19.29 14.17
N VAL A 31 -0.91 17.97 13.96
CA VAL A 31 -1.63 17.00 14.78
C VAL A 31 -1.14 17.03 16.23
N GLN A 32 0.18 17.14 16.44
CA GLN A 32 0.76 17.20 17.77
C GLN A 32 0.30 18.44 18.54
N ASP A 33 0.22 19.59 17.87
CA ASP A 33 -0.23 20.85 18.46
C ASP A 33 -1.74 20.83 18.77
N GLN A 34 -2.56 20.19 17.96
CA GLN A 34 -4.02 20.17 18.12
C GLN A 34 -4.53 19.10 19.07
N PHE A 35 -3.94 17.90 19.06
CA PHE A 35 -4.50 16.72 19.74
C PHE A 35 -3.53 16.07 20.73
N GLY A 36 -2.23 16.18 20.51
CA GLY A 36 -1.19 15.60 21.37
C GLY A 36 -0.27 14.61 20.66
N LYS A 37 0.56 13.91 21.44
CA LYS A 37 1.71 13.16 20.91
C LYS A 37 1.32 12.07 19.90
N VAL A 38 1.98 12.11 18.74
CA VAL A 38 1.83 11.18 17.63
C VAL A 38 3.00 10.19 17.64
N ALA A 39 2.68 8.91 17.76
CA ALA A 39 3.65 7.82 17.66
C ALA A 39 4.09 7.61 16.21
N ASP A 40 3.14 7.49 15.27
CA ASP A 40 3.42 7.36 13.84
C ASP A 40 2.43 8.16 12.99
N LEU A 41 2.91 8.61 11.82
CA LEU A 41 2.09 9.27 10.82
C LEU A 41 2.51 8.78 9.44
N ARG A 42 1.54 8.29 8.68
CA ARG A 42 1.75 7.79 7.32
C ARG A 42 0.76 8.43 6.36
N LEU A 43 1.29 9.07 5.32
CA LEU A 43 0.50 9.51 4.19
C LEU A 43 0.17 8.32 3.30
N ALA A 44 -1.12 8.10 3.05
CA ALA A 44 -1.59 7.20 2.03
C ALA A 44 -1.63 7.97 0.70
N ARG A 45 -0.80 7.54 -0.24
CA ARG A 45 -0.70 8.10 -1.59
C ARG A 45 -1.40 7.19 -2.60
N ASN A 46 -1.77 7.76 -3.74
CA ASN A 46 -2.43 7.01 -4.80
C ASN A 46 -1.45 6.09 -5.55
N ASN A 47 -1.23 4.88 -5.00
CA ASN A 47 -0.33 3.88 -5.59
C ASN A 47 -1.10 2.84 -6.44
N ARG A 48 -2.19 3.25 -7.10
CA ARG A 48 -3.08 2.33 -7.82
C ARG A 48 -2.35 1.51 -8.88
N GLU A 49 -1.45 2.13 -9.63
CA GLU A 49 -0.72 1.48 -10.72
C GLU A 49 0.27 0.45 -10.18
N LEU A 50 1.04 0.82 -9.15
CA LEU A 50 1.96 -0.09 -8.45
C LEU A 50 1.20 -1.30 -7.85
N LEU A 51 0.01 -1.07 -7.28
CA LEU A 51 -0.83 -2.14 -6.75
C LEU A 51 -1.32 -3.07 -7.87
N ALA A 52 -1.78 -2.51 -8.99
CA ALA A 52 -2.24 -3.29 -10.14
C ALA A 52 -1.11 -4.17 -10.71
N LEU A 53 0.10 -3.61 -10.86
CA LEU A 53 1.27 -4.36 -11.30
C LEU A 53 1.66 -5.45 -10.31
N SER A 54 1.65 -5.17 -9.00
CA SER A 54 1.93 -6.18 -7.97
C SER A 54 0.92 -7.33 -8.00
N MET A 55 -0.37 -7.03 -8.19
CA MET A 55 -1.40 -8.08 -8.37
C MET A 55 -1.18 -8.88 -9.65
N GLN A 56 -0.78 -8.22 -10.74
CA GLN A 56 -0.44 -8.89 -12.00
C GLN A 56 0.77 -9.80 -11.81
N ARG A 57 1.81 -9.36 -11.09
CA ARG A 57 2.98 -10.17 -10.73
C ARG A 57 2.56 -11.46 -10.02
N GLY A 58 1.73 -11.34 -8.99
CA GLY A 58 1.21 -12.50 -8.25
C GLY A 58 0.51 -13.51 -9.16
N ARG A 59 -0.35 -13.02 -10.09
CA ARG A 59 -1.02 -13.89 -11.08
C ARG A 59 -0.05 -14.58 -12.03
N LEU A 60 1.00 -13.88 -12.46
CA LEU A 60 2.03 -14.44 -13.35
C LEU A 60 2.87 -15.50 -12.64
N LEU A 61 3.24 -15.29 -11.36
CA LEU A 61 3.95 -16.29 -10.55
C LEU A 61 3.13 -17.58 -10.42
N CYS A 62 1.84 -17.48 -10.07
CA CYS A 62 0.97 -18.66 -10.01
C CYS A 62 0.87 -19.37 -11.38
N LYS A 63 0.80 -18.63 -12.48
CA LYS A 63 0.81 -19.23 -13.83
C LYS A 63 2.11 -19.95 -14.13
N GLN A 64 3.25 -19.36 -13.75
CA GLN A 64 4.56 -19.98 -13.91
C GLN A 64 4.63 -21.31 -13.15
N GLU A 65 4.21 -21.32 -11.88
CA GLU A 65 4.17 -22.54 -11.06
C GLU A 65 3.31 -23.63 -11.70
N VAL A 66 2.14 -23.28 -12.24
CA VAL A 66 1.27 -24.23 -12.95
C VAL A 66 1.99 -24.85 -14.15
N HIS A 67 2.71 -24.06 -14.95
CA HIS A 67 3.48 -24.58 -16.09
C HIS A 67 4.63 -25.48 -15.65
N VAL A 68 5.34 -25.12 -14.58
CA VAL A 68 6.41 -25.94 -13.99
C VAL A 68 5.87 -27.29 -13.52
N MET A 69 4.75 -27.30 -12.79
CA MET A 69 4.10 -28.52 -12.29
C MET A 69 3.62 -29.40 -13.45
N ARG A 70 2.98 -28.81 -14.47
CA ARG A 70 2.51 -29.54 -15.65
C ARG A 70 3.66 -30.14 -16.45
N ARG A 71 4.77 -29.41 -16.59
CA ARG A 71 5.99 -29.91 -17.24
C ARG A 71 6.59 -31.08 -16.48
N ALA A 72 6.69 -30.99 -15.16
CA ALA A 72 7.20 -32.06 -14.30
C ALA A 72 6.35 -33.33 -14.43
N LYS A 73 5.02 -33.19 -14.39
CA LYS A 73 4.08 -34.30 -14.59
C LYS A 73 4.21 -34.91 -16.00
N ALA A 74 4.26 -34.10 -17.04
CA ALA A 74 4.41 -34.58 -18.41
C ALA A 74 5.73 -35.35 -18.61
N ARG A 75 6.81 -34.93 -17.95
CA ARG A 75 8.09 -35.63 -17.95
C ARG A 75 7.99 -37.01 -17.31
N GLN A 76 7.29 -37.13 -16.18
CA GLN A 76 7.05 -38.44 -15.54
C GLN A 76 6.19 -39.38 -16.40
N GLU A 77 5.26 -38.81 -17.18
CA GLU A 77 4.38 -39.56 -18.08
C GLU A 77 5.01 -39.85 -19.47
N GLY A 78 6.25 -39.42 -19.73
CA GLY A 78 6.93 -39.61 -21.02
C GLY A 78 6.32 -38.81 -22.18
N LYS A 79 5.57 -37.74 -21.90
CA LYS A 79 4.87 -36.91 -22.91
C LYS A 79 5.74 -35.74 -23.38
N GLU A 80 6.75 -36.01 -24.20
CA GLU A 80 7.74 -35.00 -24.64
C GLU A 80 7.13 -33.77 -25.32
N SER A 81 6.12 -33.93 -26.17
CA SER A 81 5.45 -32.78 -26.83
C SER A 81 4.79 -31.83 -25.84
N VAL A 82 4.27 -32.35 -24.73
CA VAL A 82 3.69 -31.55 -23.64
C VAL A 82 4.80 -30.86 -22.85
N VAL A 83 5.93 -31.54 -22.60
CA VAL A 83 7.10 -30.94 -21.92
C VAL A 83 7.59 -29.72 -22.68
N GLU A 84 7.77 -29.82 -24.00
CA GLU A 84 8.25 -28.71 -24.83
C GLU A 84 7.24 -27.55 -24.84
N ARG A 85 5.94 -27.84 -24.96
CA ARG A 85 4.89 -26.82 -24.93
C ARG A 85 4.86 -26.07 -23.60
N GLU A 86 4.89 -26.79 -22.47
CA GLU A 86 4.87 -26.15 -21.16
C GLU A 86 6.17 -25.36 -20.89
N ALA A 87 7.32 -25.79 -21.41
CA ALA A 87 8.57 -25.02 -21.33
C ALA A 87 8.49 -23.69 -22.10
N LYS A 88 7.89 -23.69 -23.30
CA LYS A 88 7.66 -22.45 -24.07
C LYS A 88 6.70 -21.50 -23.34
N ASN A 89 5.63 -22.05 -22.76
CA ASN A 89 4.68 -21.25 -21.97
C ASN A 89 5.33 -20.67 -20.70
N GLU A 90 6.15 -21.45 -20.00
CA GLU A 90 6.92 -21.00 -18.84
C GLU A 90 7.85 -19.83 -19.21
N ALA A 91 8.58 -19.95 -20.32
CA ALA A 91 9.47 -18.90 -20.82
C ALA A 91 8.72 -17.60 -21.15
N ALA A 92 7.57 -17.69 -21.83
CA ALA A 92 6.74 -16.54 -22.13
C ALA A 92 6.16 -15.86 -20.87
N VAL A 93 5.83 -16.63 -19.84
CA VAL A 93 5.41 -16.06 -18.54
C VAL A 93 6.58 -15.40 -17.82
N LYS A 94 7.79 -15.96 -17.92
CA LYS A 94 8.99 -15.40 -17.32
C LYS A 94 9.38 -14.05 -17.91
N GLU A 95 9.33 -13.91 -19.24
CA GLU A 95 9.58 -12.63 -19.92
C GLU A 95 8.62 -11.54 -19.40
N ARG A 96 7.33 -11.86 -19.27
CA ARG A 96 6.33 -10.94 -18.71
C ARG A 96 6.56 -10.60 -17.24
N LEU A 97 7.14 -11.51 -16.47
CA LEU A 97 7.53 -11.25 -15.07
C LEU A 97 8.68 -10.25 -15.01
N GLU A 98 9.65 -10.36 -15.93
CA GLU A 98 10.79 -9.44 -16.02
C GLU A 98 10.33 -8.02 -16.44
N GLU A 99 9.45 -7.92 -17.44
CA GLU A 99 8.83 -6.65 -17.83
C GLU A 99 8.06 -6.00 -16.66
N ASN A 100 7.24 -6.81 -15.97
CA ASN A 100 6.45 -6.34 -14.84
C ASN A 100 7.33 -5.90 -13.65
N ALA A 101 8.44 -6.60 -13.40
CA ALA A 101 9.40 -6.22 -12.37
C ALA A 101 10.07 -4.88 -12.70
N GLY A 102 10.49 -4.67 -13.95
CA GLY A 102 11.09 -3.40 -14.38
C GLY A 102 10.14 -2.21 -14.20
N GLU A 103 8.85 -2.39 -14.49
CA GLU A 103 7.86 -1.33 -14.29
C GLU A 103 7.58 -1.05 -12.81
N ILE A 104 7.53 -2.10 -11.97
CA ILE A 104 7.42 -1.94 -10.52
C ILE A 104 8.61 -1.13 -9.97
N GLU A 105 9.84 -1.46 -10.37
CA GLU A 105 11.04 -0.75 -9.93
C GLU A 105 11.01 0.72 -10.37
N ARG A 106 10.60 1.00 -11.61
CA ARG A 106 10.41 2.37 -12.09
C ARG A 106 9.43 3.16 -11.23
N LEU A 107 8.27 2.59 -10.93
CA LEU A 107 7.26 3.25 -10.09
C LEU A 107 7.73 3.42 -8.63
N GLN A 108 8.50 2.47 -8.10
CA GLN A 108 9.08 2.58 -6.76
C GLN A 108 10.11 3.72 -6.65
N GLN A 109 10.84 4.03 -7.73
CA GLN A 109 11.80 5.14 -7.73
C GLN A 109 11.14 6.53 -7.65
N ILE A 110 9.91 6.66 -8.16
CA ILE A 110 9.12 7.90 -8.07
C ILE A 110 8.15 7.91 -6.89
N GLN A 111 8.14 6.84 -6.11
CA GLN A 111 7.25 6.68 -4.97
C GLN A 111 7.49 7.78 -3.93
N GLY A 112 6.41 8.42 -3.48
CA GLY A 112 6.45 9.55 -2.56
C GLY A 112 6.23 10.90 -3.22
N THR A 113 6.27 10.95 -4.56
CA THR A 113 5.92 12.16 -5.34
C THR A 113 4.43 12.26 -5.64
N GLU A 114 3.67 11.19 -5.42
CA GLU A 114 2.24 11.17 -5.70
C GLU A 114 1.45 11.96 -4.66
N ASN A 115 0.31 12.48 -5.12
CA ASN A 115 -0.62 13.22 -4.27
C ASN A 115 -1.10 12.36 -3.09
N ALA A 116 -1.04 12.96 -1.91
CA ALA A 116 -1.61 12.36 -0.70
C ALA A 116 -3.15 12.32 -0.81
N VAL A 117 -3.75 11.20 -0.43
CA VAL A 117 -5.19 10.95 -0.49
C VAL A 117 -5.80 10.96 0.92
N SER A 118 -5.09 10.36 1.88
CA SER A 118 -5.45 10.35 3.29
C SER A 118 -4.18 10.23 4.14
N ALA A 119 -4.31 10.45 5.44
CA ALA A 119 -3.26 10.12 6.41
C ALA A 119 -3.79 9.11 7.42
N PHE A 120 -2.89 8.28 7.93
CA PHE A 120 -3.11 7.44 9.09
C PHE A 120 -2.22 7.99 10.21
N VAL A 121 -2.85 8.34 11.32
CA VAL A 121 -2.20 8.96 12.46
C VAL A 121 -2.38 8.05 13.66
N THR A 122 -1.27 7.58 14.22
CA THR A 122 -1.26 6.74 15.42
C THR A 122 -0.80 7.57 16.61
N PHE A 123 -1.58 7.59 17.69
CA PHE A 123 -1.31 8.36 18.90
C PHE A 123 -0.64 7.52 19.99
N GLU A 124 0.14 8.16 20.87
CA GLU A 124 0.72 7.49 22.05
C GLU A 124 -0.29 7.28 23.18
N VAL A 125 -1.37 8.08 23.20
CA VAL A 125 -2.32 8.16 24.31
C VAL A 125 -3.75 8.14 23.79
N GLU A 126 -4.62 7.40 24.48
CA GLU A 126 -6.03 7.20 24.12
C GLU A 126 -6.80 8.53 24.08
N GLY A 127 -6.51 9.46 25.00
CA GLY A 127 -7.14 10.78 25.02
C GLY A 127 -6.94 11.55 23.70
N SER A 128 -5.70 11.63 23.21
CA SER A 128 -5.37 12.28 21.94
C SER A 128 -6.02 11.60 20.74
N TYR A 129 -6.08 10.26 20.75
CA TYR A 129 -6.81 9.48 19.76
C TYR A 129 -8.31 9.86 19.74
N MET A 130 -8.96 9.85 20.91
CA MET A 130 -10.38 10.14 21.03
C MET A 130 -10.73 11.57 20.61
N ASP A 131 -9.87 12.54 20.91
CA ASP A 131 -10.09 13.95 20.53
C ASP A 131 -9.90 14.18 19.03
N CYS A 132 -8.90 13.52 18.43
CA CYS A 132 -8.71 13.51 16.99
C CYS A 132 -9.90 12.84 16.28
N LEU A 133 -10.35 11.68 16.77
CA LEU A 133 -11.42 10.89 16.17
C LEU A 133 -12.74 11.67 16.09
N LYS A 134 -13.10 12.42 17.13
CA LYS A 134 -14.30 13.29 17.13
C LYS A 134 -14.26 14.31 15.99
N THR A 135 -13.07 14.83 15.69
CA THR A 135 -12.83 15.89 14.70
C THR A 135 -12.62 15.34 13.28
N ALA A 136 -12.14 14.09 13.16
CA ALA A 136 -11.85 13.42 11.89
C ALA A 136 -13.07 13.19 10.98
N SER A 137 -14.29 13.37 11.49
CA SER A 137 -15.53 13.36 10.71
C SER A 137 -15.67 14.56 9.76
N THR A 138 -14.92 15.64 9.98
CA THR A 138 -14.91 16.83 9.13
C THR A 138 -13.76 16.76 8.11
N PRO A 139 -13.90 17.24 6.86
CA PRO A 139 -12.79 17.30 5.91
C PRO A 139 -11.63 18.18 6.43
N TRP A 140 -10.45 17.58 6.62
CA TRP A 140 -9.31 18.28 7.25
C TRP A 140 -8.72 19.40 6.40
N ALA A 141 -8.90 19.40 5.08
CA ALA A 141 -8.50 20.52 4.22
C ALA A 141 -9.09 21.86 4.69
N ARG A 142 -10.30 21.86 5.27
CA ARG A 142 -10.92 23.08 5.81
C ARG A 142 -10.32 23.51 7.14
N LEU A 143 -9.82 22.58 7.95
CA LEU A 143 -9.16 22.85 9.23
C LEU A 143 -7.73 23.33 8.99
N LEU A 144 -7.00 22.65 8.10
CA LEU A 144 -5.63 22.98 7.72
C LEU A 144 -5.55 24.34 6.99
N GLY A 145 -6.46 24.65 6.07
CA GLY A 145 -6.47 25.94 5.37
C GLY A 145 -6.67 27.15 6.31
N ARG A 146 -7.55 27.00 7.31
CA ARG A 146 -7.82 28.08 8.29
C ARG A 146 -6.64 28.37 9.22
N LEU A 147 -5.82 27.36 9.52
CA LEU A 147 -4.73 27.47 10.49
C LEU A 147 -3.36 27.71 9.84
N LEU A 148 -3.13 27.20 8.63
CA LEU A 148 -1.89 27.40 7.86
C LEU A 148 -1.92 28.64 6.97
N GLY A 149 -2.99 29.45 7.01
CA GLY A 149 -3.08 30.73 6.30
C GLY A 149 -3.07 30.60 4.77
N ARG A 150 -3.63 29.51 4.23
CA ARG A 150 -3.81 29.29 2.78
C ARG A 150 -5.28 29.19 2.41
#